data_AF-F7XSG0-F1
#
_entry.id   AF-F7XSG0-F1
#
_cell.length_a   1.000
_cell.length_b   1.000
_cell.length_c   1.000
_cell.angle_alpha   90.00
_cell.angle_beta   90.00
_cell.angle_gamma   90.00
#
_symmetry.space_group_name_H-M   'P 1'
#
loop_
_entity.id
_entity.type
_entity.pdbx_description
1 polymer ?
#
loop_
_entity_poly.entity_id
_entity_poly.type
_entity_poly.pdbx_seq_one_letter_code
_entity_poly.pdbx_strand_id
1 'polypeptide(L)'
;MRLVRSRLPLDVRDELVSLLGGMCFFLSTVEHVIPKPLPFFRVGLANLPLLISLDLLPFCAYARLVFLKVIGQALVSGTLFSYVFVLSLAGSTASGALMYALRFVPCRYLSCVGISVMGAFCSNVIRLTLARVLVFGAGVWYVLPLFCALGAVSSTLLGALTGHFLSHSQWYAHLQNAAYGQQDTAPPASLFFPVQAGCECTAPCSEHGLRPRVLRYVRMGTGLLLLLILLCVPRLSVQASVCGIALLLYAATGGRIRWMTLAGLWVGTLACYLRPPVGRVWATVLGVPLTSGALSAGARQACMASGMVYLSKWILRVPPHLPGKFGQTVVHALSLMHRLSSFKLRGARRNATQEIDRILLALWATRQRTPTRR
;
A
#
# COMPACT_ATOMS: atom_id res chain seq x y z
N MET A 1 11.23 -6.51 22.31
CA MET A 1 11.90 -5.32 21.76
C MET A 1 13.00 -4.88 22.70
N ARG A 2 14.25 -5.26 22.43
CA ARG A 2 15.43 -4.76 23.17
C ARG A 2 15.90 -3.45 22.51
N LEU A 3 16.17 -2.43 23.32
CA LEU A 3 16.56 -1.06 22.95
C LEU A 3 17.95 -0.93 22.31
N VAL A 4 18.48 -1.97 21.68
CA VAL A 4 19.81 -1.94 21.10
C VAL A 4 19.73 -1.31 19.70
N ARG A 5 20.68 -0.47 19.33
CA ARG A 5 20.77 0.13 18.00
C ARG A 5 21.26 -0.95 17.03
N SER A 6 20.48 -1.27 16.00
CA SER A 6 20.83 -2.27 14.97
C SER A 6 22.23 -1.98 14.38
N ARG A 7 23.16 -2.94 14.46
CA ARG A 7 24.56 -2.78 13.96
C ARG A 7 24.77 -3.23 12.52
N LEU A 8 23.70 -3.42 11.74
CA LEU A 8 23.80 -3.88 10.35
C LEU A 8 24.56 -2.89 9.46
N PRO A 9 25.40 -3.33 8.50
CA PRO A 9 26.02 -2.48 7.47
C PRO A 9 24.97 -1.77 6.60
N LEU A 10 25.34 -0.67 5.94
CA LEU A 10 24.40 0.10 5.09
C LEU A 10 23.84 -0.73 3.92
N ASP A 11 24.68 -1.52 3.25
CA ASP A 11 24.25 -2.33 2.09
C ASP A 11 23.22 -3.39 2.49
N VAL A 12 23.43 -4.04 3.65
CA VAL A 12 22.50 -5.02 4.22
C VAL A 12 21.15 -4.40 4.53
N ARG A 13 21.14 -3.16 5.05
CA ARG A 13 19.88 -2.45 5.36
C ARG A 13 19.08 -2.17 4.10
N ASP A 14 19.73 -1.76 3.02
CA ASP A 14 19.05 -1.43 1.77
C ASP A 14 18.50 -2.67 1.06
N GLU A 15 19.17 -3.81 1.19
CA GLU A 15 18.64 -5.09 0.73
C GLU A 15 17.45 -5.56 1.56
N LEU A 16 17.54 -5.48 2.89
CA LEU A 16 16.42 -5.82 3.77
C LEU A 16 15.21 -4.94 3.50
N VAL A 17 15.41 -3.64 3.24
CA VAL A 17 14.33 -2.72 2.81
C VAL A 17 13.72 -3.18 1.48
N SER A 18 14.53 -3.62 0.51
CA SER A 18 14.03 -4.12 -0.78
C SER A 18 13.23 -5.41 -0.62
N LEU A 19 13.69 -6.34 0.22
CA LEU A 19 13.05 -7.62 0.50
C LEU A 19 11.72 -7.44 1.24
N LEU A 20 11.73 -6.70 2.34
CA LEU A 20 10.53 -6.36 3.10
C LEU A 20 9.56 -5.52 2.24
N GLY A 21 10.09 -4.68 1.34
CA GLY A 21 9.32 -3.97 0.33
C GLY A 21 8.60 -4.91 -0.63
N GLY A 22 9.31 -5.92 -1.16
CA GLY A 22 8.73 -6.94 -2.03
C GLY A 22 7.63 -7.75 -1.32
N MET A 23 7.83 -8.08 -0.04
CA MET A 23 6.77 -8.66 0.79
C MET A 23 5.56 -7.73 0.92
N CYS A 24 5.78 -6.43 1.17
CA CYS A 24 4.68 -5.45 1.25
C CYS A 24 3.85 -5.43 -0.03
N PHE A 25 4.50 -5.55 -1.20
CA PHE A 25 3.83 -5.51 -2.49
C PHE A 25 3.04 -6.80 -2.74
N PHE A 26 3.64 -7.96 -2.41
CA PHE A 26 2.97 -9.25 -2.46
C PHE A 26 1.73 -9.26 -1.58
N LEU A 27 1.88 -8.85 -0.33
CA LEU A 27 0.79 -8.84 0.64
C LEU A 27 -0.28 -7.79 0.31
N SER A 28 0.10 -6.66 -0.30
CA SER A 28 -0.84 -5.69 -0.86
C SER A 28 -1.62 -6.26 -2.05
N THR A 29 -1.03 -7.17 -2.83
CA THR A 29 -1.71 -7.85 -3.94
C THR A 29 -2.71 -8.86 -3.40
N VAL A 30 -2.33 -9.64 -2.39
CA VAL A 30 -3.25 -10.54 -1.67
C VAL A 30 -4.42 -9.75 -1.07
N GLU A 31 -4.16 -8.62 -0.41
CA GLU A 31 -5.21 -7.74 0.12
C GLU A 31 -6.14 -7.19 -0.98
N HIS A 32 -5.62 -7.03 -2.21
CA HIS A 32 -6.40 -6.52 -3.33
C HIS A 32 -7.34 -7.57 -3.94
N VAL A 33 -7.03 -8.86 -3.79
CA VAL A 33 -7.87 -9.99 -4.23
C VAL A 33 -9.03 -10.23 -3.26
N ILE A 34 -8.83 -9.96 -1.97
CA ILE A 34 -9.88 -10.09 -0.95
C ILE A 34 -10.98 -9.06 -1.23
N PRO A 35 -12.26 -9.47 -1.40
CA PRO A 35 -13.35 -8.54 -1.59
C PRO A 35 -13.49 -7.64 -0.36
N LYS A 36 -13.52 -6.33 -0.59
CA LYS A 36 -13.51 -5.34 0.50
C LYS A 36 -14.94 -5.11 0.99
N PRO A 37 -15.18 -5.16 2.31
CA PRO A 37 -16.52 -4.94 2.87
C PRO A 37 -17.00 -3.51 2.67
N LEU A 38 -16.07 -2.55 2.65
CA LEU A 38 -16.35 -1.12 2.47
C LEU A 38 -15.40 -0.53 1.44
N PRO A 39 -15.87 0.43 0.62
CA PRO A 39 -14.98 1.23 -0.22
C PRO A 39 -13.96 1.92 0.70
N PHE A 40 -12.68 1.93 0.31
CA PHE A 40 -11.54 2.50 1.07
C PHE A 40 -11.06 1.73 2.29
N PHE A 41 -11.81 0.77 2.82
CA PHE A 41 -11.33 -0.03 3.94
C PHE A 41 -10.10 -0.85 3.52
N ARG A 42 -9.09 -0.84 4.39
CA ARG A 42 -7.85 -1.58 4.22
C ARG A 42 -7.69 -2.51 5.40
N VAL A 43 -7.54 -3.80 5.11
CA VAL A 43 -7.23 -4.82 6.12
C VAL A 43 -5.87 -4.52 6.74
N GLY A 44 -4.97 -3.94 5.95
CA GLY A 44 -3.65 -3.50 6.41
C GLY A 44 -2.65 -4.64 6.45
N LEU A 45 -2.82 -5.69 5.64
CA LEU A 45 -1.90 -6.83 5.62
C LEU A 45 -0.48 -6.37 5.31
N ALA A 46 -0.31 -5.41 4.40
CA ALA A 46 0.98 -4.80 4.07
C ALA A 46 1.69 -4.08 5.25
N ASN A 47 1.07 -3.98 6.44
CA ASN A 47 1.73 -3.52 7.66
C ASN A 47 2.53 -4.63 8.37
N LEU A 48 2.31 -5.92 8.04
CA LEU A 48 3.01 -7.03 8.68
C LEU A 48 4.54 -6.93 8.49
N PRO A 49 5.08 -6.71 7.27
CA PRO A 49 6.52 -6.53 7.12
C PRO A 49 7.05 -5.27 7.82
N LEU A 50 6.23 -4.22 7.97
CA LEU A 50 6.60 -3.05 8.77
C LEU A 50 6.79 -3.41 10.24
N LEU A 51 5.87 -4.18 10.83
CA LEU A 51 5.96 -4.62 12.23
C LEU A 51 7.21 -5.49 12.45
N ILE A 52 7.51 -6.43 11.54
CA ILE A 52 8.73 -7.26 11.60
C ILE A 52 9.99 -6.39 11.55
N SER A 53 9.98 -5.31 10.76
CA SER A 53 11.14 -4.46 10.54
C SER A 53 11.48 -3.52 11.70
N LEU A 54 10.56 -3.31 12.65
CA LEU A 54 10.72 -2.36 13.76
C LEU A 54 11.97 -2.63 14.62
N ASP A 55 12.28 -3.91 14.80
CA ASP A 55 13.45 -4.41 15.55
C ASP A 55 14.71 -4.51 14.69
N LEU A 56 14.59 -4.54 13.36
CA LEU A 56 15.72 -4.81 12.46
C LEU A 56 16.31 -3.54 11.86
N LEU A 57 15.48 -2.52 11.60
CA LEU A 57 15.86 -1.34 10.84
C LEU A 57 15.96 -0.08 11.72
N PRO A 58 16.98 0.78 11.47
CA PRO A 58 17.01 2.14 12.03
C PRO A 58 15.94 3.03 11.36
N PHE A 59 15.68 4.20 11.95
CA PHE A 59 14.56 5.07 11.57
C PHE A 59 14.56 5.43 10.08
N CYS A 60 15.72 5.83 9.54
CA CYS A 60 15.83 6.22 8.14
C CYS A 60 15.50 5.07 7.18
N ALA A 61 15.93 3.84 7.48
CA ALA A 61 15.64 2.68 6.65
C ALA A 61 14.17 2.24 6.80
N TYR A 62 13.64 2.30 8.03
CA TYR A 62 12.21 2.06 8.30
C TYR A 62 11.31 3.05 7.55
N ALA A 63 11.65 4.34 7.58
CA ALA A 63 10.92 5.37 6.84
C ALA A 63 10.94 5.09 5.33
N ARG A 64 12.10 4.73 4.75
CA ARG A 64 12.18 4.29 3.34
C ARG A 64 11.26 3.11 3.05
N LEU A 65 11.18 2.12 3.94
CA LEU A 65 10.28 0.97 3.79
C LEU A 65 8.81 1.39 3.83
N VAL A 66 8.42 2.32 4.72
CA VAL A 66 7.05 2.87 4.77
C VAL A 66 6.70 3.58 3.46
N PHE A 67 7.60 4.41 2.93
CA PHE A 67 7.41 5.07 1.63
C PHE A 67 7.28 4.04 0.49
N LEU A 68 8.17 3.05 0.47
CA LEU A 68 8.16 1.97 -0.50
C LEU A 68 6.83 1.23 -0.49
N LYS A 69 6.34 0.85 0.70
CA LYS A 69 5.02 0.22 0.89
C LYS A 69 3.89 1.07 0.31
N VAL A 70 3.86 2.38 0.61
CA VAL A 70 2.79 3.26 0.13
C VAL A 70 2.77 3.32 -1.40
N ILE A 71 3.95 3.48 -2.01
CA ILE A 71 4.11 3.56 -3.47
C ILE A 71 3.73 2.22 -4.11
N GLY A 72 4.22 1.11 -3.58
CA GLY A 72 3.86 -0.23 -4.06
C GLY A 72 2.37 -0.51 -3.98
N GLN A 73 1.74 -0.18 -2.85
CA GLN A 73 0.30 -0.36 -2.67
C GLN A 73 -0.51 0.47 -3.68
N ALA A 74 -0.06 1.67 -4.00
CA ALA A 74 -0.70 2.53 -4.97
C ALA A 74 -0.43 2.11 -6.43
N LEU A 75 0.75 1.54 -6.73
CA LEU A 75 1.05 0.91 -8.02
C LEU A 75 0.17 -0.33 -8.24
N VAL A 76 0.12 -1.24 -7.26
CA VAL A 76 -0.69 -2.47 -7.31
C VAL A 76 -2.18 -2.13 -7.46
N SER A 77 -2.66 -1.08 -6.79
CA SER A 77 -4.07 -0.67 -6.89
C SER A 77 -4.37 0.22 -8.11
N GLY A 78 -3.34 0.74 -8.78
CA GLY A 78 -3.46 1.71 -9.87
C GLY A 78 -3.95 3.10 -9.44
N THR A 79 -3.72 3.51 -8.19
CA THR A 79 -4.30 4.73 -7.60
C THR A 79 -3.28 5.81 -7.22
N LEU A 80 -2.08 5.84 -7.82
CA LEU A 80 -1.05 6.85 -7.47
C LEU A 80 -1.54 8.30 -7.67
N PHE A 81 -2.32 8.58 -8.72
CA PHE A 81 -2.81 9.94 -9.01
C PHE A 81 -4.22 10.20 -8.46
N SER A 82 -4.60 9.46 -7.41
CA SER A 82 -5.93 9.57 -6.78
C SER A 82 -5.81 10.08 -5.34
N TYR A 83 -6.89 10.65 -4.80
CA TYR A 83 -6.99 10.98 -3.37
C TYR A 83 -6.65 9.77 -2.48
N VAL A 84 -6.94 8.55 -2.94
CA VAL A 84 -6.62 7.29 -2.23
C VAL A 84 -5.12 7.17 -1.93
N PHE A 85 -4.23 7.70 -2.79
CA PHE A 85 -2.80 7.75 -2.54
C PHE A 85 -2.46 8.73 -1.41
N VAL A 86 -3.04 9.93 -1.41
CA VAL A 86 -2.83 10.93 -0.35
C VAL A 86 -3.28 10.40 1.00
N LEU A 87 -4.47 9.78 1.07
CA LEU A 87 -4.98 9.13 2.27
C LEU A 87 -4.03 8.01 2.74
N SER A 88 -3.52 7.20 1.80
CA SER A 88 -2.58 6.12 2.08
C SER A 88 -1.26 6.63 2.64
N LEU A 89 -0.72 7.69 2.04
CA LEU A 89 0.56 8.28 2.38
C LEU A 89 0.50 8.82 3.81
N ALA A 90 -0.40 9.76 4.08
CA ALA A 90 -0.54 10.36 5.40
C ALA A 90 -0.89 9.34 6.49
N GLY A 91 -1.83 8.43 6.22
CA GLY A 91 -2.20 7.40 7.18
C GLY A 91 -1.09 6.41 7.48
N SER A 92 -0.27 6.04 6.49
CA SER A 92 0.83 5.09 6.68
C SER A 92 2.07 5.74 7.28
N THR A 93 2.39 7.00 6.92
CA THR A 93 3.51 7.73 7.52
C THR A 93 3.26 7.99 9.00
N ALA A 94 2.07 8.47 9.36
CA ALA A 94 1.72 8.72 10.75
C ALA A 94 1.62 7.43 11.58
N SER A 95 1.01 6.38 11.04
CA SER A 95 0.98 5.06 11.69
C SER A 95 2.38 4.48 11.84
N GLY A 96 3.23 4.58 10.82
CA GLY A 96 4.60 4.09 10.87
C GLY A 96 5.43 4.85 11.91
N ALA A 97 5.30 6.18 11.94
CA ALA A 97 5.95 7.01 12.95
C ALA A 97 5.50 6.63 14.37
N LEU A 98 4.19 6.43 14.58
CA LEU A 98 3.66 5.99 15.87
C LEU A 98 4.16 4.59 16.26
N MET A 99 4.12 3.62 15.33
CA MET A 99 4.65 2.27 15.58
C MET A 99 6.14 2.30 15.94
N TYR A 100 6.91 3.15 15.26
CA TYR A 100 8.33 3.33 15.55
C TYR A 100 8.57 4.02 16.90
N ALA A 101 7.74 4.99 17.28
CA ALA A 101 7.83 5.63 18.59
C ALA A 101 7.46 4.66 19.72
N LEU A 102 6.41 3.86 19.53
CA LEU A 102 5.93 2.89 20.52
C LEU A 102 6.91 1.74 20.76
N ARG A 103 7.86 1.50 19.87
CA ARG A 103 8.90 0.48 20.06
C ARG A 103 9.83 0.78 21.25
N PHE A 104 9.91 2.04 21.69
CA PHE A 104 10.72 2.44 22.85
C PHE A 104 10.04 2.11 24.18
N VAL A 105 8.75 1.77 24.16
CA VAL A 105 7.99 1.33 25.33
C VAL A 105 8.36 -0.12 25.64
N PRO A 106 8.69 -0.48 26.89
CA PRO A 106 9.10 -1.84 27.21
C PRO A 106 7.95 -2.82 27.03
N CYS A 107 8.28 -4.04 26.58
CA CYS A 107 7.30 -5.08 26.25
C CYS A 107 6.39 -5.50 27.42
N ARG A 108 6.73 -5.15 28.66
CA ARG A 108 5.89 -5.35 29.85
C ARG A 108 4.57 -4.58 29.76
N TYR A 109 4.55 -3.42 29.11
CA TYR A 109 3.36 -2.59 28.97
C TYR A 109 2.73 -2.67 27.57
N LEU A 110 3.51 -3.02 26.55
CA LEU A 110 3.04 -2.97 25.17
C LEU A 110 3.48 -4.20 24.36
N SER A 111 2.50 -5.01 23.96
CA SER A 111 2.70 -6.18 23.10
C SER A 111 2.75 -5.80 21.61
N CYS A 112 3.22 -6.72 20.76
CA CYS A 112 3.18 -6.55 19.30
C CYS A 112 1.75 -6.29 18.78
N VAL A 113 0.76 -6.92 19.43
CA VAL A 113 -0.66 -6.68 19.19
C VAL A 113 -1.03 -5.23 19.50
N GLY A 114 -0.62 -4.70 20.66
CA GLY A 114 -0.88 -3.32 21.05
C GLY A 114 -0.29 -2.30 20.06
N ILE A 115 0.96 -2.50 19.62
CA ILE A 115 1.61 -1.63 18.61
C ILE A 115 0.83 -1.64 17.29
N SER A 116 0.39 -2.82 16.84
CA SER A 116 -0.42 -2.98 15.62
C SER A 116 -1.76 -2.25 15.72
N VAL A 117 -2.48 -2.44 16.84
CA VAL A 117 -3.80 -1.81 17.08
C VAL A 117 -3.69 -0.29 17.15
N MET A 118 -2.71 0.25 17.87
CA MET A 118 -2.50 1.71 17.97
C MET A 118 -2.15 2.32 16.60
N GLY A 119 -1.29 1.64 15.84
CA GLY A 119 -0.95 2.08 14.49
C GLY A 119 -2.16 2.04 13.55
N ALA A 120 -2.96 0.97 13.58
CA ALA A 120 -4.19 0.87 12.78
C ALA A 120 -5.19 1.98 13.13
N PHE A 121 -5.41 2.23 14.42
CA PHE A 121 -6.27 3.31 14.91
C PHE A 121 -5.80 4.68 14.39
N CYS A 122 -4.52 5.02 14.61
CA CYS A 122 -3.93 6.26 14.10
C CYS A 122 -4.08 6.42 12.58
N SER A 123 -3.82 5.34 11.83
CA SER A 123 -3.96 5.35 10.37
C SER A 123 -5.39 5.60 9.91
N ASN A 124 -6.37 5.04 10.61
CA ASN A 124 -7.79 5.18 10.26
C ASN A 124 -8.32 6.56 10.60
N VAL A 125 -7.96 7.10 11.78
CA VAL A 125 -8.30 8.46 12.17
C VAL A 125 -7.76 9.46 11.14
N ILE A 126 -6.47 9.39 10.79
CA ILE A 126 -5.86 10.34 9.85
C ILE A 126 -6.45 10.20 8.44
N ARG A 127 -6.67 8.97 7.96
CA ARG A 127 -7.31 8.74 6.67
C ARG A 127 -8.72 9.31 6.62
N LEU A 128 -9.52 9.14 7.67
CA LEU A 128 -10.89 9.62 7.70
C LEU A 128 -10.96 11.14 7.87
N THR A 129 -10.07 11.73 8.67
CA THR A 129 -9.94 13.18 8.77
C THR A 129 -9.60 13.80 7.41
N LEU A 130 -8.64 13.23 6.68
CA LEU A 130 -8.32 13.70 5.32
C LEU A 130 -9.43 13.39 4.31
N ALA A 131 -10.11 12.25 4.43
CA ALA A 131 -11.24 11.91 3.56
C ALA A 131 -12.39 12.89 3.73
N ARG A 132 -12.64 13.38 4.94
CA ARG A 132 -13.59 14.46 5.23
C ARG A 132 -13.22 15.75 4.51
N VAL A 133 -11.96 16.17 4.60
CA VAL A 133 -11.50 17.45 4.01
C VAL A 133 -11.46 17.38 2.47
N LEU A 134 -11.04 16.25 1.91
CA LEU A 134 -10.75 16.14 0.48
C LEU A 134 -11.94 15.68 -0.38
N VAL A 135 -12.83 14.82 0.13
CA VAL A 135 -13.81 14.11 -0.72
C VAL A 135 -15.22 14.09 -0.14
N PHE A 136 -15.39 13.63 1.09
CA PHE A 136 -16.69 13.17 1.59
C PHE A 136 -17.42 14.14 2.53
N GLY A 137 -16.80 15.26 2.90
CA GLY A 137 -17.41 16.27 3.76
C GLY A 137 -17.70 15.79 5.18
N ALA A 138 -18.64 16.44 5.86
CA ALA A 138 -18.88 16.24 7.29
C ALA A 138 -19.46 14.86 7.65
N GLY A 139 -20.12 14.17 6.72
CA GLY A 139 -20.80 12.88 6.93
C GLY A 139 -19.87 11.71 7.29
N VAL A 140 -18.55 11.88 7.11
CA VAL A 140 -17.54 10.83 7.37
C VAL A 140 -17.46 10.40 8.84
N TRP A 141 -17.74 11.30 9.79
CA TRP A 141 -17.58 10.98 11.22
C TRP A 141 -18.48 9.84 11.69
N TYR A 142 -19.64 9.64 11.06
CA TYR A 142 -20.52 8.54 11.39
C TYR A 142 -19.93 7.17 11.02
N VAL A 143 -19.03 7.14 10.04
CA VAL A 143 -18.38 5.92 9.55
C VAL A 143 -17.11 5.60 10.36
N LEU A 144 -16.58 6.57 11.12
CA LEU A 144 -15.36 6.44 11.90
C LEU A 144 -15.42 5.31 12.97
N PRO A 145 -16.46 5.20 13.82
CA PRO A 145 -16.50 4.15 14.84
C PRO A 145 -16.45 2.76 14.22
N LEU A 146 -17.19 2.54 13.13
CA LEU A 146 -17.21 1.28 12.40
C LEU A 146 -15.84 0.96 11.77
N PHE A 147 -15.19 1.94 11.15
CA PHE A 147 -13.84 1.77 10.58
C PHE A 147 -12.79 1.47 11.65
N CYS A 148 -12.88 2.12 12.81
CA CYS A 148 -11.99 1.86 13.94
C CYS A 148 -12.23 0.47 14.53
N ALA A 149 -13.49 0.04 14.69
CA ALA A 149 -13.83 -1.29 15.19
C ALA A 149 -13.32 -2.41 14.24
N LEU A 150 -13.64 -2.32 12.95
CA LEU A 150 -13.15 -3.28 11.94
C LEU A 150 -11.62 -3.26 11.83
N GLY A 151 -11.02 -2.07 11.92
CA GLY A 151 -9.57 -1.90 11.95
C GLY A 151 -8.92 -2.54 13.18
N ALA A 152 -9.53 -2.42 14.35
CA ALA A 152 -9.05 -3.03 15.60
C ALA A 152 -9.09 -4.57 15.52
N VAL A 153 -10.17 -5.15 14.99
CA VAL A 153 -10.26 -6.61 14.79
C VAL A 153 -9.16 -7.11 13.83
N SER A 154 -9.03 -6.45 12.67
CA SER A 154 -8.02 -6.81 11.66
C SER A 154 -6.59 -6.68 12.20
N SER A 155 -6.30 -5.59 12.91
CA SER A 155 -4.96 -5.30 13.45
C SER A 155 -4.60 -6.18 14.64
N THR A 156 -5.58 -6.62 15.43
CA THR A 156 -5.37 -7.61 16.49
C THR A 156 -4.91 -8.94 15.90
N LEU A 157 -5.60 -9.42 14.86
CA LEU A 157 -5.20 -10.63 14.13
C LEU A 157 -3.81 -10.48 13.51
N LEU A 158 -3.54 -9.33 12.87
CA LEU A 158 -2.25 -9.06 12.26
C LEU A 158 -1.11 -9.03 13.28
N GLY A 159 -1.34 -8.42 14.45
CA GLY A 159 -0.37 -8.37 15.53
C GLY A 159 -0.10 -9.75 16.13
N ALA A 160 -1.14 -10.58 16.29
CA ALA A 160 -1.00 -11.96 16.76
C ALA A 160 -0.20 -12.81 15.75
N LEU A 161 -0.52 -12.70 14.45
CA LEU A 161 0.23 -13.36 13.37
C LEU A 161 1.69 -12.92 13.36
N THR A 162 1.95 -11.63 13.56
CA THR A 162 3.32 -11.10 13.60
C THR A 162 4.07 -11.65 14.82
N GLY A 163 3.45 -11.67 16.01
CA GLY A 163 4.05 -12.27 17.20
C GLY A 163 4.34 -13.77 17.06
N HIS A 164 3.44 -14.51 16.40
CA HIS A 164 3.66 -15.92 16.07
C HIS A 164 4.82 -16.09 15.07
N PHE A 165 4.89 -15.25 14.04
CA PHE A 165 5.99 -15.29 13.08
C PHE A 165 7.34 -14.96 13.73
N LEU A 166 7.41 -13.93 14.57
CA LEU A 166 8.63 -13.51 15.27
C LEU A 166 9.17 -14.58 16.23
N SER A 167 8.30 -15.42 16.81
CA SER A 167 8.70 -16.47 17.76
C SER A 167 9.12 -17.78 17.10
N HIS A 168 8.59 -18.09 15.91
CA HIS A 168 8.81 -19.38 15.24
C HIS A 168 9.70 -19.29 13.98
N SER A 169 9.94 -18.10 13.44
CA SER A 169 10.72 -17.92 12.22
C SER A 169 12.22 -18.09 12.48
N GLN A 170 12.81 -19.07 11.80
CA GLN A 170 14.26 -19.29 11.85
C GLN A 170 15.00 -18.18 11.09
N TRP A 171 14.42 -17.68 9.99
CA TRP A 171 14.97 -16.55 9.23
C TRP A 171 15.11 -15.29 10.09
N TYR A 172 14.06 -14.96 10.85
CA TYR A 172 14.07 -13.79 11.73
C TYR A 172 15.10 -13.96 12.86
N ALA A 173 15.18 -15.14 13.46
CA ALA A 173 16.18 -15.43 14.50
C ALA A 173 17.63 -15.26 13.99
N HIS A 174 17.94 -15.74 12.78
CA HIS A 174 19.26 -15.54 12.17
C HIS A 174 19.57 -14.05 11.95
N LEU A 175 18.62 -13.27 11.44
CA LEU A 175 18.81 -11.83 11.24
C LEU A 175 18.94 -11.05 12.54
N GLN A 176 18.20 -11.44 13.58
CA GLN A 176 18.27 -10.79 14.89
C GLN A 176 19.64 -11.05 15.54
N ASN A 177 20.14 -12.29 15.46
CA ASN A 177 21.48 -12.64 15.92
C ASN A 177 22.56 -11.86 15.15
N ALA A 178 22.39 -11.66 13.85
CA ALA A 178 23.29 -10.85 13.05
C ALA A 178 23.24 -9.35 13.39
N ALA A 179 22.06 -8.82 13.72
CA ALA A 179 21.86 -7.41 14.01
C ALA A 179 22.30 -7.00 15.43
N TYR A 180 22.28 -7.95 16.38
CA TYR A 180 22.45 -7.70 17.82
C TYR A 180 23.43 -8.62 18.56
N GLY A 181 23.95 -9.68 17.93
CA GLY A 181 24.87 -10.62 18.58
C GLY A 181 26.19 -9.98 19.01
N GLN A 182 26.69 -10.39 20.18
CA GLN A 182 28.03 -10.10 20.68
C GLN A 182 29.08 -10.84 19.82
N GLN A 183 30.17 -10.13 19.45
CA GLN A 183 31.37 -10.69 18.81
C GLN A 183 31.87 -11.91 19.59
N ASP A 184 32.07 -13.08 18.95
CA ASP A 184 33.41 -13.55 18.55
C ASP A 184 33.46 -14.33 17.23
N THR A 185 32.34 -14.58 16.56
CA THR A 185 32.36 -15.04 15.18
C THR A 185 32.10 -13.84 14.29
N ALA A 186 33.03 -13.55 13.37
CA ALA A 186 32.78 -12.65 12.25
C ALA A 186 31.34 -12.87 11.75
N PRO A 187 30.55 -11.80 11.45
CA PRO A 187 29.25 -12.01 10.81
C PRO A 187 29.51 -12.96 9.64
N PRO A 188 28.81 -14.10 9.55
CA PRO A 188 29.18 -15.10 8.56
C PRO A 188 29.23 -14.38 7.21
N ALA A 189 30.27 -14.62 6.42
CA ALA A 189 30.48 -13.93 5.15
C ALA A 189 29.24 -13.96 4.23
N SER A 190 28.27 -14.84 4.53
CA SER A 190 26.92 -14.93 3.98
C SER A 190 25.94 -13.79 4.31
N LEU A 191 26.29 -12.85 5.21
CA LEU A 191 25.51 -11.63 5.49
C LEU A 191 25.95 -10.43 4.65
N PHE A 192 27.15 -10.50 4.06
CA PHE A 192 27.56 -9.52 3.08
C PHE A 192 26.83 -9.83 1.78
N PHE A 193 25.79 -9.05 1.54
CA PHE A 193 25.10 -9.04 0.27
C PHE A 193 25.96 -8.26 -0.73
N PRO A 194 26.60 -8.90 -1.73
CA PRO A 194 27.09 -8.15 -2.86
C PRO A 194 25.86 -7.62 -3.61
N VAL A 195 25.68 -6.31 -3.57
CA VAL A 195 24.80 -5.58 -4.48
C VAL A 195 25.33 -5.85 -5.88
N GLN A 196 24.80 -6.86 -6.57
CA GLN A 196 24.92 -6.88 -8.03
C GLN A 196 24.07 -5.72 -8.56
N ALA A 197 24.71 -4.56 -8.70
CA ALA A 197 24.41 -3.60 -9.73
C ALA A 197 24.68 -4.27 -11.09
N GLY A 198 23.85 -5.24 -11.47
CA GLY A 198 24.18 -6.15 -12.55
C GLY A 198 23.34 -7.43 -12.58
N CYS A 199 22.05 -7.33 -12.31
CA CYS A 199 21.12 -8.24 -12.97
C CYS A 199 20.34 -7.39 -13.96
N GLU A 200 20.78 -7.46 -15.21
CA GLU A 200 19.91 -7.36 -16.37
C GLU A 200 18.72 -8.30 -16.15
N CYS A 201 17.70 -7.82 -15.45
CA CYS A 201 16.35 -8.25 -15.76
C CYS A 201 16.01 -7.56 -17.08
N THR A 202 16.49 -8.16 -18.15
CA THR A 202 15.69 -8.35 -19.36
C THR A 202 14.33 -8.88 -18.92
N ALA A 203 13.44 -7.97 -18.52
CA ALA A 203 12.08 -8.08 -19.03
C ALA A 203 12.23 -8.32 -20.53
N PRO A 204 11.41 -9.19 -21.16
CA PRO A 204 11.47 -9.33 -22.60
C PRO A 204 11.31 -7.93 -23.20
N CYS A 205 12.43 -7.37 -23.67
CA CYS A 205 12.46 -6.22 -24.57
C CYS A 205 11.99 -6.76 -25.92
N SER A 206 10.75 -7.25 -25.94
CA SER A 206 10.01 -7.39 -27.17
C SER A 206 9.51 -6.00 -27.52
N GLU A 207 9.92 -5.56 -28.70
CA GLU A 207 9.56 -4.35 -29.43
C GLU A 207 10.43 -3.09 -29.24
N HIS A 208 11.53 -3.12 -29.99
CA HIS A 208 12.08 -1.95 -30.66
C HIS A 208 10.99 -1.14 -31.37
N GLY A 209 10.76 0.08 -30.88
CA GLY A 209 9.99 1.09 -31.57
C GLY A 209 10.07 2.42 -30.82
N LEU A 210 10.24 3.53 -31.54
CA LEU A 210 10.08 4.88 -31.00
C LEU A 210 8.63 5.12 -30.52
N ARG A 211 7.67 4.40 -31.14
CA ARG A 211 6.21 4.46 -30.89
C ARG A 211 5.80 4.13 -29.43
N PRO A 212 6.28 3.06 -28.76
CA PRO A 212 5.93 2.77 -27.36
C PRO A 212 6.51 3.75 -26.31
N ARG A 213 7.54 4.53 -26.64
CA ARG A 213 8.04 5.61 -25.75
C ARG A 213 7.20 6.88 -25.89
N VAL A 214 6.92 7.30 -27.12
CA VAL A 214 6.06 8.48 -27.37
C VAL A 214 4.65 8.24 -26.80
N LEU A 215 4.09 7.05 -27.01
CA LEU A 215 2.77 6.69 -26.47
C LEU A 215 2.71 6.76 -24.93
N ARG A 216 3.82 6.47 -24.23
CA ARG A 216 3.91 6.64 -22.77
C ARG A 216 3.78 8.09 -22.35
N TYR A 217 4.59 8.97 -22.94
CA TYR A 217 4.56 10.39 -22.61
C TYR A 217 3.24 11.04 -23.00
N VAL A 218 2.67 10.67 -24.16
CA VAL A 218 1.35 11.14 -24.58
C VAL A 218 0.26 10.69 -23.60
N ARG A 219 0.25 9.42 -23.17
CA ARG A 219 -0.71 8.94 -22.15
C ARG A 219 -0.55 9.64 -20.81
N MET A 220 0.68 9.84 -20.34
CA MET A 220 0.92 10.58 -19.10
C MET A 220 0.49 12.05 -19.22
N GLY A 221 0.86 12.73 -20.31
CA GLY A 221 0.51 14.13 -20.54
C GLY A 221 -1.00 14.34 -20.65
N THR A 222 -1.67 13.56 -21.51
CA THR A 222 -3.14 13.61 -21.67
C THR A 222 -3.87 13.22 -20.38
N GLY A 223 -3.38 12.20 -19.66
CA GLY A 223 -3.96 11.79 -18.39
C GLY A 223 -3.80 12.85 -17.31
N LEU A 224 -2.63 13.49 -17.21
CA LEU A 224 -2.40 14.57 -16.25
C LEU A 224 -3.22 15.82 -16.58
N LEU A 225 -3.39 16.14 -17.87
CA LEU A 225 -4.26 17.23 -18.32
C LEU A 225 -5.72 16.98 -17.92
N LEU A 226 -6.25 15.78 -18.22
CA LEU A 226 -7.60 15.39 -17.82
C LEU A 226 -7.78 15.40 -16.30
N LEU A 227 -6.74 15.03 -15.54
CA LEU A 227 -6.76 15.07 -14.09
C LEU A 227 -6.83 16.52 -13.58
N LEU A 228 -6.06 17.42 -14.19
CA LEU A 228 -6.07 18.84 -13.86
C LEU A 228 -7.44 19.46 -14.15
N ILE A 229 -8.05 19.15 -15.30
CA ILE A 229 -9.41 19.59 -15.64
C ILE A 229 -10.42 19.10 -14.60
N LEU A 230 -10.32 17.83 -14.20
CA LEU A 230 -11.20 17.22 -13.20
C LEU A 230 -11.12 17.93 -11.83
N LEU A 231 -9.93 18.37 -11.43
CA LEU A 231 -9.67 19.04 -10.15
C LEU A 231 -10.01 20.53 -10.17
N CYS A 232 -9.66 21.25 -11.24
CA CYS A 232 -9.79 22.70 -11.32
C CYS A 232 -11.20 23.17 -11.69
N VAL A 233 -12.02 22.33 -12.33
CA VAL A 233 -13.36 22.72 -12.81
C VAL A 233 -14.44 22.03 -11.98
N PRO A 234 -14.95 22.65 -10.90
CA PRO A 234 -15.95 22.04 -10.00
C PRO A 234 -17.38 22.11 -10.58
N ARG A 235 -17.53 21.83 -11.88
CA ARG A 235 -18.83 21.76 -12.58
C ARG A 235 -19.21 20.30 -12.80
N LEU A 236 -20.44 19.93 -12.43
CA LEU A 236 -20.93 18.56 -12.51
C LEU A 236 -20.82 18.00 -13.94
N SER A 237 -21.21 18.77 -14.96
CA SER A 237 -21.16 18.35 -16.35
C SER A 237 -19.74 18.03 -16.81
N VAL A 238 -18.76 18.86 -16.44
CA VAL A 238 -17.35 18.64 -16.80
C VAL A 238 -16.80 17.41 -16.10
N GLN A 239 -17.06 17.24 -14.82
CA GLN A 239 -16.58 16.09 -14.06
C GLN A 239 -17.23 14.77 -14.50
N ALA A 240 -18.52 14.79 -14.85
CA ALA A 240 -19.22 13.65 -15.42
C ALA A 240 -18.61 13.26 -16.78
N SER A 241 -18.38 14.22 -17.67
CA SER A 241 -17.74 13.99 -18.97
C SER A 241 -16.33 13.43 -18.83
N VAL A 242 -15.48 14.04 -18.00
CA VAL A 242 -14.10 13.56 -17.77
C VAL A 242 -14.10 12.17 -17.12
N CYS A 243 -15.01 11.91 -16.17
CA CYS A 243 -15.15 10.58 -15.58
C CYS A 243 -15.59 9.54 -16.62
N GLY A 244 -16.55 9.89 -17.49
CA GLY A 244 -16.98 9.03 -18.59
C GLY A 244 -15.83 8.73 -19.56
N ILE A 245 -15.08 9.75 -19.97
CA ILE A 245 -13.88 9.60 -20.81
C ILE A 245 -12.85 8.70 -20.12
N ALA A 246 -12.58 8.90 -18.83
CA ALA A 246 -11.62 8.07 -18.08
C ALA A 246 -12.05 6.60 -18.02
N LEU A 247 -13.34 6.32 -17.83
CA LEU A 247 -13.89 4.96 -17.85
C LEU A 247 -13.77 4.33 -19.24
N LEU A 248 -14.11 5.08 -20.30
CA LEU A 248 -14.00 4.63 -21.69
C LEU A 248 -12.55 4.34 -22.07
N LEU A 249 -11.61 5.23 -21.75
CA LEU A 249 -10.18 5.04 -22.01
C LEU A 249 -9.62 3.83 -21.25
N TYR A 250 -10.03 3.65 -20.00
CA TYR A 250 -9.65 2.48 -19.21
C TYR A 250 -10.21 1.18 -19.80
N ALA A 251 -11.47 1.18 -20.23
CA ALA A 251 -12.11 0.03 -20.87
C ALA A 251 -11.46 -0.28 -22.24
N ALA A 252 -11.26 0.73 -23.09
CA ALA A 252 -10.69 0.61 -24.44
C ALA A 252 -9.26 0.06 -24.43
N THR A 253 -8.51 0.28 -23.36
CA THR A 253 -7.17 -0.30 -23.20
C THR A 253 -7.20 -1.76 -22.70
N GLY A 254 -8.40 -2.35 -22.49
CA GLY A 254 -8.64 -3.72 -22.02
C GLY A 254 -8.86 -3.83 -20.51
N GLY A 255 -9.27 -2.75 -19.83
CA GLY A 255 -9.36 -2.68 -18.37
C GLY A 255 -10.67 -3.26 -17.87
N ARG A 256 -10.64 -4.21 -16.94
CA ARG A 256 -11.87 -4.75 -16.34
C ARG A 256 -12.41 -3.82 -15.26
N ILE A 257 -13.54 -3.17 -15.55
CA ILE A 257 -14.24 -2.32 -14.58
C ILE A 257 -14.91 -3.21 -13.54
N ARG A 258 -14.46 -3.11 -12.28
CA ARG A 258 -15.13 -3.73 -11.15
C ARG A 258 -16.34 -2.88 -10.74
N TRP A 259 -17.47 -3.15 -11.37
CA TRP A 259 -18.73 -2.43 -11.14
C TRP A 259 -19.13 -2.38 -9.66
N MET A 260 -18.88 -3.46 -8.90
CA MET A 260 -19.15 -3.47 -7.45
C MET A 260 -18.35 -2.40 -6.70
N THR A 261 -17.06 -2.21 -7.02
CA THR A 261 -16.21 -1.20 -6.37
C THR A 261 -16.62 0.22 -6.79
N LEU A 262 -17.01 0.41 -8.05
CA LEU A 262 -17.52 1.69 -8.55
C LEU A 262 -18.84 2.06 -7.88
N ALA A 263 -19.80 1.12 -7.86
CA ALA A 263 -21.10 1.28 -7.22
C ALA A 263 -20.94 1.56 -5.72
N GLY A 264 -20.10 0.79 -5.01
CA GLY A 264 -19.82 1.02 -3.60
C GLY A 264 -19.24 2.40 -3.31
N LEU A 265 -18.32 2.90 -4.15
CA LEU A 265 -17.80 4.27 -4.04
C LEU A 265 -18.91 5.30 -4.25
N TRP A 266 -19.75 5.16 -5.28
CA TRP A 266 -20.85 6.08 -5.55
C TRP A 266 -21.88 6.10 -4.42
N VAL A 267 -22.37 4.93 -3.99
CA VAL A 267 -23.32 4.79 -2.89
C VAL A 267 -22.74 5.35 -1.60
N GLY A 268 -21.48 5.02 -1.27
CA GLY A 268 -20.82 5.53 -0.06
C GLY A 268 -20.65 7.05 -0.07
N THR A 269 -20.32 7.64 -1.23
CA THR A 269 -20.20 9.10 -1.38
C THR A 269 -21.56 9.78 -1.22
N LEU A 270 -22.57 9.30 -1.94
CA LEU A 270 -23.93 9.84 -1.86
C LEU A 270 -24.46 9.75 -0.44
N ALA A 271 -24.30 8.61 0.24
CA ALA A 271 -24.73 8.43 1.63
C ALA A 271 -24.09 9.44 2.60
N CYS A 272 -22.81 9.79 2.41
CA CYS A 272 -22.14 10.79 3.24
C CYS A 272 -22.69 12.21 3.00
N TYR A 273 -23.07 12.52 1.75
CA TYR A 273 -23.57 13.85 1.36
C TYR A 273 -25.07 14.04 1.55
N LEU A 274 -25.86 12.98 1.60
CA LEU A 274 -27.31 13.03 1.82
C LEU A 274 -27.71 13.41 3.25
N ARG A 275 -26.78 13.25 4.21
CA ARG A 275 -27.11 13.38 5.63
C ARG A 275 -27.15 14.84 6.14
N PRO A 276 -26.29 15.77 5.70
CA PRO A 276 -26.50 17.20 5.94
C PRO A 276 -27.56 17.75 4.95
N PRO A 277 -28.72 18.26 5.41
CA PRO A 277 -29.71 18.83 4.50
C PRO A 277 -29.17 20.14 3.92
N VAL A 278 -29.00 20.20 2.60
CA VAL A 278 -28.58 21.41 1.90
C VAL A 278 -29.51 21.66 0.71
N GLY A 279 -30.31 22.72 0.77
CA GLY A 279 -31.24 23.13 -0.29
C GLY A 279 -32.66 22.58 -0.12
N ARG A 280 -33.46 22.60 -1.20
CA ARG A 280 -34.88 22.19 -1.19
C ARG A 280 -35.01 20.68 -0.99
N VAL A 281 -35.86 20.28 -0.04
CA VAL A 281 -36.22 18.88 0.24
C VAL A 281 -37.21 18.41 -0.84
N TRP A 282 -36.86 17.34 -1.55
CA TRP A 282 -37.70 16.75 -2.59
C TRP A 282 -38.50 15.56 -2.07
N ALA A 283 -37.90 14.74 -1.21
CA ALA A 283 -38.53 13.57 -0.61
C ALA A 283 -37.81 13.21 0.69
N THR A 284 -38.49 12.53 1.61
CA THR A 284 -37.88 11.91 2.79
C THR A 284 -37.86 10.41 2.60
N VAL A 285 -36.68 9.83 2.39
CA VAL A 285 -36.50 8.38 2.27
C VAL A 285 -35.84 7.87 3.54
N LEU A 286 -36.48 6.93 4.24
CA LEU A 286 -35.98 6.35 5.50
C LEU A 286 -35.61 7.41 6.57
N GLY A 287 -36.39 8.49 6.67
CA GLY A 287 -36.15 9.57 7.64
C GLY A 287 -35.00 10.52 7.29
N VAL A 288 -34.36 10.37 6.12
CA VAL A 288 -33.31 11.28 5.63
C VAL A 288 -33.91 12.20 4.55
N PRO A 289 -33.84 13.54 4.70
CA PRO A 289 -34.32 14.46 3.68
C PRO A 289 -33.40 14.41 2.45
N LEU A 290 -33.93 13.94 1.32
CA LEU A 290 -33.27 14.09 0.02
C LEU A 290 -33.39 15.54 -0.41
N THR A 291 -32.29 16.28 -0.34
CA THR A 291 -32.21 17.63 -0.90
C THR A 291 -31.50 17.62 -2.25
N SER A 292 -31.95 18.48 -3.17
CA SER A 292 -31.32 18.60 -4.51
C SER A 292 -29.87 19.09 -4.44
N GLY A 293 -29.54 19.93 -3.46
CA GLY A 293 -28.18 20.40 -3.21
C GLY A 293 -27.26 19.29 -2.71
N ALA A 294 -27.73 18.43 -1.81
CA ALA A 294 -26.96 17.28 -1.32
C ALA A 294 -26.69 16.26 -2.43
N LEU A 295 -27.69 15.96 -3.27
CA LEU A 295 -27.55 15.01 -4.37
C LEU A 295 -26.56 15.50 -5.43
N SER A 296 -26.67 16.76 -5.84
CA SER A 296 -25.77 17.34 -6.84
C SER A 296 -24.33 17.50 -6.33
N ALA A 297 -24.14 17.83 -5.05
CA ALA A 297 -22.82 17.86 -4.41
C ALA A 297 -22.23 16.44 -4.28
N GLY A 298 -23.03 15.46 -3.85
CA GLY A 298 -22.62 14.06 -3.74
C GLY A 298 -22.26 13.45 -5.09
N ALA A 299 -23.06 13.71 -6.14
CA ALA A 299 -22.77 13.27 -7.50
C ALA A 299 -21.47 13.88 -8.05
N ARG A 300 -21.25 15.18 -7.79
CA ARG A 300 -20.01 15.88 -8.16
C ARG A 300 -18.79 15.20 -7.54
N GLN A 301 -18.84 14.95 -6.24
CA GLN A 301 -17.75 14.31 -5.51
C GLN A 301 -17.56 12.84 -5.91
N ALA A 302 -18.64 12.12 -6.20
CA ALA A 302 -18.57 10.76 -6.70
C ALA A 302 -17.89 10.71 -8.08
N CYS A 303 -18.29 11.59 -9.02
CA CYS A 303 -17.66 11.74 -10.33
C CYS A 303 -16.17 12.08 -10.23
N MET A 304 -15.82 13.05 -9.37
CA MET A 304 -14.43 13.44 -9.13
C MET A 304 -13.63 12.25 -8.58
N ALA A 305 -14.16 11.58 -7.55
CA ALA A 305 -13.51 10.44 -6.91
C ALA A 305 -13.30 9.26 -7.88
N SER A 306 -14.33 8.89 -8.65
CA SER A 306 -14.21 7.82 -9.64
C SER A 306 -13.31 8.23 -10.81
N GLY A 307 -13.45 9.46 -11.31
CA GLY A 307 -12.61 10.01 -12.37
C GLY A 307 -11.13 9.92 -12.02
N MET A 308 -10.73 10.38 -10.83
CA MET A 308 -9.34 10.29 -10.37
C MET A 308 -8.83 8.83 -10.30
N VAL A 309 -9.65 7.90 -9.81
CA VAL A 309 -9.25 6.49 -9.69
C VAL A 309 -9.05 5.84 -11.06
N TYR A 310 -9.99 6.01 -11.99
CA TYR A 310 -9.92 5.35 -13.30
C TYR A 310 -8.92 6.02 -14.22
N LEU A 311 -8.77 7.34 -14.13
CA LEU A 311 -7.73 8.06 -14.85
C LEU A 311 -6.33 7.66 -14.36
N SER A 312 -6.14 7.54 -13.03
CA SER A 312 -4.91 7.00 -12.46
C SER A 312 -4.63 5.57 -12.94
N LYS A 313 -5.64 4.69 -12.98
CA LYS A 313 -5.48 3.32 -13.48
C LYS A 313 -5.10 3.28 -14.97
N TRP A 314 -5.64 4.20 -15.76
CA TRP A 314 -5.32 4.31 -17.17
C TRP A 314 -3.88 4.80 -17.38
N ILE A 315 -3.45 5.84 -16.64
CA ILE A 315 -2.07 6.37 -16.68
C ILE A 315 -1.06 5.28 -16.30
N LEU A 316 -1.32 4.54 -15.22
CA LEU A 316 -0.39 3.54 -14.67
C LEU A 316 -0.40 2.20 -15.41
N ARG A 317 -1.22 2.06 -16.45
CA ARG A 317 -1.23 0.86 -17.28
C ARG A 317 0.10 0.66 -18.00
N VAL A 318 0.83 1.74 -18.24
CA VAL A 318 2.23 1.66 -18.63
C VAL A 318 3.08 2.07 -17.42
N PRO A 319 3.95 1.19 -16.91
CA PRO A 319 4.69 1.47 -15.68
C PRO A 319 5.54 2.74 -15.84
N PRO A 320 5.50 3.67 -14.88
CA PRO A 320 6.34 4.86 -14.90
C PRO A 320 7.82 4.46 -14.82
N HIS A 321 8.67 5.12 -15.61
CA HIS A 321 10.11 5.00 -15.42
C HIS A 321 10.50 5.87 -14.22
N LEU A 322 10.94 5.24 -13.13
CA LEU A 322 11.37 5.94 -11.91
C LEU A 322 12.91 6.05 -11.94
N PRO A 323 13.48 7.22 -12.24
CA PRO A 323 14.94 7.39 -12.24
C PRO A 323 15.52 7.38 -10.82
N GLY A 324 16.79 6.99 -10.72
CA GLY A 324 17.60 7.09 -9.50
C GLY A 324 17.59 5.87 -8.57
N LYS A 325 18.33 5.98 -7.44
CA LYS A 325 18.52 4.89 -6.46
C LYS A 325 17.20 4.35 -5.90
N PHE A 326 16.23 5.24 -5.65
CA PHE A 326 14.90 4.84 -5.17
C PHE A 326 14.12 4.00 -6.20
N GLY A 327 14.20 4.39 -7.48
CA GLY A 327 13.60 3.62 -8.57
C GLY A 327 14.16 2.19 -8.64
N GLN A 328 15.48 2.03 -8.45
CA GLN A 328 16.11 0.72 -8.38
C GLN A 328 15.59 -0.12 -7.19
N THR A 329 15.39 0.49 -6.02
CA THR A 329 14.77 -0.19 -4.87
C THR A 329 13.34 -0.65 -5.17
N VAL A 330 12.53 0.17 -5.84
CA VAL A 330 11.16 -0.20 -6.25
C VAL A 330 11.18 -1.35 -7.25
N VAL A 331 12.05 -1.30 -8.27
CA VAL A 331 12.21 -2.36 -9.27
C VAL A 331 12.67 -3.66 -8.60
N HIS A 332 13.63 -3.59 -7.68
CA HIS A 332 14.10 -4.76 -6.93
C HIS A 332 12.99 -5.35 -6.06
N ALA A 333 12.24 -4.53 -5.33
CA ALA A 333 11.07 -4.96 -4.56
C ALA A 333 9.99 -5.62 -5.44
N LEU A 334 9.71 -5.08 -6.64
CA LEU A 334 8.78 -5.70 -7.60
C LEU A 334 9.29 -7.06 -8.11
N SER A 335 10.60 -7.18 -8.36
CA SER A 335 11.20 -8.45 -8.78
C SER A 335 11.08 -9.52 -7.68
N LEU A 336 11.28 -9.13 -6.41
CA LEU A 336 11.13 -10.01 -5.25
C LEU A 336 9.67 -10.39 -5.03
N MET A 337 8.73 -9.46 -5.22
CA MET A 337 7.30 -9.77 -5.23
C MET A 337 6.97 -10.84 -6.27
N HIS A 338 7.49 -10.72 -7.49
CA HIS A 338 7.22 -11.69 -8.55
C HIS A 338 7.76 -13.08 -8.19
N ARG A 339 8.97 -13.15 -7.63
CA ARG A 339 9.53 -14.40 -7.10
C ARG A 339 8.69 -14.98 -5.96
N LEU A 340 8.24 -14.16 -5.01
CA LEU A 340 7.35 -14.61 -3.93
C LEU A 340 6.03 -15.17 -4.48
N SER A 341 5.49 -14.58 -5.55
CA SER A 341 4.26 -15.05 -6.19
C SER A 341 4.41 -16.32 -7.02
N SER A 342 5.63 -16.64 -7.50
CA SER A 342 5.87 -17.85 -8.29
C SER A 342 5.99 -19.11 -7.43
N PHE A 343 6.32 -18.96 -6.14
CA PHE A 343 6.21 -20.05 -5.18
C PHE A 343 4.72 -20.36 -4.94
N LYS A 344 4.24 -21.46 -5.52
CA LYS A 344 2.92 -22.01 -5.21
C LYS A 344 2.91 -22.38 -3.72
N LEU A 345 2.10 -21.70 -2.92
CA LEU A 345 1.76 -22.10 -1.54
C LEU A 345 1.10 -23.49 -1.61
N ARG A 346 1.88 -24.55 -1.37
CA ARG A 346 1.44 -25.94 -1.45
C ARG A 346 0.81 -26.33 -0.12
N GLY A 347 -0.46 -25.96 0.04
CA GLY A 347 -1.39 -26.67 0.92
C GLY A 347 -1.49 -26.19 2.38
N ALA A 348 -2.75 -26.17 2.83
CA ALA A 348 -3.26 -25.96 4.19
C ALA A 348 -2.92 -24.64 4.90
N ARG A 349 -3.98 -23.84 5.11
CA ARG A 349 -4.09 -22.62 5.92
C ARG A 349 -3.38 -22.67 7.30
N ARG A 350 -3.04 -23.86 7.81
CA ARG A 350 -2.38 -24.10 9.10
C ARG A 350 -0.87 -23.81 9.11
N ASN A 351 -0.16 -23.91 7.98
CA ASN A 351 1.31 -23.79 7.95
C ASN A 351 1.83 -22.58 7.13
N ALA A 352 0.96 -21.62 6.79
CA ALA A 352 1.33 -20.48 5.94
C ALA A 352 2.53 -19.68 6.47
N THR A 353 2.68 -19.53 7.79
CA THR A 353 3.82 -18.83 8.40
C THR A 353 5.13 -19.59 8.19
N GLN A 354 5.11 -20.92 8.30
CA GLN A 354 6.28 -21.78 8.08
C GLN A 354 6.65 -21.84 6.60
N GLU A 355 5.67 -21.83 5.70
CA GLU A 355 5.92 -21.82 4.27
C GLU A 355 6.53 -20.49 3.80
N ILE A 356 6.03 -19.36 4.33
CA ILE A 356 6.65 -18.05 4.12
C ILE A 356 8.09 -18.06 4.66
N ASP A 357 8.33 -18.56 5.88
CA ASP A 357 9.67 -18.65 6.46
C ASP A 357 10.63 -19.48 5.58
N ARG A 358 10.18 -20.64 5.08
CA ARG A 358 10.95 -21.47 4.14
C ARG A 358 11.26 -20.77 2.83
N ILE A 359 10.30 -20.04 2.26
CA ILE A 359 10.52 -19.27 1.03
C ILE A 359 11.57 -18.18 1.28
N LEU A 360 11.55 -17.52 2.43
CA LEU A 360 12.53 -16.50 2.79
C LEU A 360 13.92 -17.08 3.03
N LEU A 361 14.00 -18.23 3.70
CA LEU A 361 15.24 -18.98 3.84
C LEU A 361 15.77 -19.45 2.48
N ALA A 362 14.90 -19.90 1.57
CA ALA A 362 15.30 -20.32 0.23
C ALA A 362 15.78 -19.13 -0.63
N LEU A 363 15.11 -17.98 -0.56
CA LEU A 363 15.56 -16.74 -1.20
C LEU A 363 16.89 -16.26 -0.63
N TRP A 364 17.12 -16.45 0.67
CA TRP A 364 18.39 -16.18 1.33
C TRP A 364 19.50 -17.15 0.87
N ALA A 365 19.22 -18.46 0.84
CA ALA A 365 20.18 -19.51 0.50
C ALA A 365 20.57 -19.53 -0.99
N THR A 366 19.62 -19.32 -1.90
CA THR A 366 19.89 -19.29 -3.35
C THR A 366 20.83 -18.16 -3.76
N ARG A 367 20.84 -17.05 -3.01
CA ARG A 367 21.71 -15.89 -3.28
C ARG A 367 23.13 -16.06 -2.72
N GLN A 368 23.32 -16.91 -1.71
CA GLN A 368 24.65 -17.29 -1.23
C GLN A 368 25.44 -18.12 -2.26
N ARG A 369 24.75 -18.77 -3.21
CA ARG A 369 25.36 -19.65 -4.22
C ARG A 369 25.74 -18.97 -5.53
N THR A 370 25.42 -17.70 -5.73
CA THR A 370 25.90 -16.93 -6.90
C THR A 370 27.18 -16.21 -6.53
N PRO A 371 28.38 -16.76 -6.83
CA PRO A 371 29.62 -16.03 -6.63
C PRO A 371 29.59 -14.81 -7.55
N THR A 372 29.91 -13.65 -6.97
CA THR A 372 30.29 -12.45 -7.72
C THR A 372 31.38 -12.83 -8.70
N ARG A 373 31.06 -12.94 -10.00
CA ARG A 373 32.08 -12.81 -11.04
C ARG A 373 32.68 -11.42 -10.84
N ARG A 374 33.94 -11.42 -10.38
CA ARG A 374 34.79 -10.23 -10.28
C ARG A 374 34.98 -9.61 -11.66
#